data_AF-A0A9E3QGU5-F1
#
_entry.id   AF-A0A9E3QGU5-F1
#
_cell.length_a   1.000
_cell.length_b   1.000
_cell.length_c   1.000
_cell.angle_alpha   90.00
_cell.angle_beta   90.00
_cell.angle_gamma   90.00
#
_symmetry.space_group_name_H-M   'P 1'
#
loop_
_entity.id
_entity.type
_entity.pdbx_description
1 polymer ?
#
loop_
_entity_poly.entity_id
_entity_poly.type
_entity_poly.pdbx_seq_one_letter_code
_entity_poly.pdbx_strand_id
1 'polypeptide(L)'
;MILVASAASEARSDPEGGAPPPVGMLDLTRAVVVAPRDRSGPEAKAVAMLVEEVERRSLVRWEVTPTWPDEPEAIVIAVGQEPALRAQYPQLAPSLARNPAPKGSEGYRIQTEGDEHAIAIIGNDPRGVLFGVGRLLRELRMARGQVLIPEGFRLATAPRYPLRGHQLGYRPKTNSYDGWDLDQWEQYIRDLIVFGANAIELIPPRSDDAADSPHFPRPPLE
;
A
#
# COMPACT_ATOMS: atom_id res chain seq x y z
N MET A 1 8.03 60.03 30.72
CA MET A 1 7.41 59.01 29.86
C MET A 1 8.50 58.44 28.97
N ILE A 2 9.14 57.36 29.41
CA ILE A 2 10.16 56.63 28.64
C ILE A 2 9.75 55.16 28.73
N LEU A 3 9.43 54.57 27.58
CA LEU A 3 8.92 53.22 27.40
C LEU A 3 9.97 52.17 27.78
N VAL A 4 9.55 51.17 28.55
CA VAL A 4 10.25 49.89 28.68
C VAL A 4 9.79 49.02 27.49
N ALA A 5 10.71 48.69 26.58
CA ALA A 5 10.45 47.73 25.51
C ALA A 5 10.76 46.32 26.01
N SER A 6 9.72 45.48 26.06
CA SER A 6 9.79 44.05 26.35
C SER A 6 10.50 43.31 25.22
N ALA A 7 11.50 42.50 25.56
CA ALA A 7 12.15 41.60 24.62
C ALA A 7 11.22 40.41 24.34
N ALA A 8 10.63 40.37 23.15
CA ALA A 8 9.97 39.17 22.63
C ALA A 8 11.07 38.17 22.21
N SER A 9 11.03 36.99 22.81
CA SER A 9 11.81 35.82 22.42
C SER A 9 11.44 35.41 20.99
N GLU A 10 12.33 35.64 20.03
CA GLU A 10 12.23 35.02 18.71
C GLU A 10 12.38 33.50 18.87
N ALA A 11 11.28 32.78 18.68
CA ALA A 11 11.30 31.33 18.54
C ALA A 11 12.11 30.99 17.29
N ARG A 12 13.19 30.23 17.49
CA ARG A 12 13.96 29.59 16.42
C ARG A 12 13.00 28.74 15.58
N SER A 13 12.89 29.06 14.30
CA SER A 13 12.26 28.18 13.32
C SER A 13 13.15 26.97 13.09
N ASP A 14 12.70 25.79 13.52
CA ASP A 14 13.32 24.52 13.13
C ASP A 14 13.20 24.34 11.61
N PRO A 15 14.31 24.10 10.88
CA PRO A 15 14.31 24.03 9.43
C PRO A 15 13.85 22.66 8.87
N GLU A 16 13.29 21.77 9.69
CA GLU A 16 12.90 20.40 9.30
C GLU A 16 11.39 20.11 9.33
N GLY A 17 10.55 21.08 9.71
CA GLY A 17 9.10 20.90 9.72
C GLY A 17 8.47 21.17 8.36
N GLY A 18 8.10 20.12 7.62
CA GLY A 18 7.22 20.24 6.46
C GLY A 18 5.92 20.98 6.82
N ALA A 19 5.25 21.58 5.81
CA ALA A 19 3.97 22.25 6.04
C ALA A 19 2.97 21.29 6.71
N PRO A 20 2.19 21.75 7.72
CA PRO A 20 1.24 20.90 8.42
C PRO A 20 0.24 20.29 7.44
N PRO A 21 -0.27 19.07 7.71
CA PRO A 21 -1.21 18.42 6.81
C PRO A 21 -2.47 19.29 6.63
N PRO A 22 -3.10 19.27 5.43
CA PRO A 22 -4.39 19.90 5.23
C PRO A 22 -5.42 19.38 6.23
N VAL A 23 -6.36 20.23 6.64
CA VAL A 23 -7.45 19.85 7.56
C VAL A 23 -8.20 18.60 7.04
N GLY A 24 -8.44 17.62 7.92
CA GLY A 24 -9.12 16.38 7.57
C GLY A 24 -8.20 15.33 6.92
N MET A 25 -6.88 15.47 7.07
CA MET A 25 -5.88 14.52 6.58
C MET A 25 -4.97 14.06 7.71
N LEU A 26 -4.84 12.74 7.83
CA LEU A 26 -3.84 12.11 8.67
C LEU A 26 -2.50 12.02 7.93
N ASP A 27 -1.43 12.48 8.58
CA ASP A 27 -0.07 12.43 8.05
C ASP A 27 0.61 11.09 8.36
N LEU A 28 0.94 10.35 7.30
CA LEU A 28 1.63 9.05 7.36
C LEU A 28 3.10 9.16 6.96
N THR A 29 3.63 10.36 6.75
CA THR A 29 4.99 10.58 6.25
C THR A 29 6.04 9.92 7.13
N ARG A 30 5.81 9.87 8.45
CA ARG A 30 6.71 9.24 9.41
C ARG A 30 6.21 7.88 9.92
N ALA A 31 5.29 7.25 9.20
CA ALA A 31 4.71 6.00 9.64
C ALA A 31 5.73 4.85 9.67
N VAL A 32 5.51 3.94 10.61
CA VAL A 32 6.19 2.64 10.68
C VAL A 32 5.22 1.57 10.23
N VAL A 33 5.64 0.72 9.28
CA VAL A 33 4.84 -0.41 8.83
C VAL A 33 5.11 -1.59 9.77
N VAL A 34 4.06 -2.04 10.47
CA VAL A 34 4.13 -3.25 11.30
C VAL A 34 3.46 -4.42 10.58
N ALA A 35 4.15 -5.55 10.49
CA ALA A 35 3.62 -6.75 9.86
C ALA A 35 4.14 -8.03 10.53
N PRO A 36 3.33 -9.11 10.62
CA PRO A 36 3.73 -10.35 11.27
C PRO A 36 5.06 -10.93 10.77
N ARG A 37 5.81 -11.59 11.66
CA ARG A 37 7.19 -12.08 11.39
C ARG A 37 7.24 -13.17 10.32
N ASP A 38 6.24 -14.03 10.33
CA ASP A 38 6.11 -15.26 9.55
C ASP A 38 5.34 -15.08 8.23
N ARG A 39 5.07 -13.83 7.84
CA ARG A 39 4.43 -13.50 6.56
C ARG A 39 5.19 -14.11 5.38
N SER A 40 4.44 -14.66 4.43
CA SER A 40 5.00 -15.30 3.23
C SER A 40 4.10 -15.07 2.02
N GLY A 41 4.60 -15.43 0.83
CA GLY A 41 3.81 -15.39 -0.40
C GLY A 41 3.15 -14.03 -0.65
N PRO A 42 1.82 -13.98 -0.91
CA PRO A 42 1.11 -12.73 -1.17
C PRO A 42 1.22 -11.69 -0.06
N GLU A 43 1.29 -12.08 1.21
CA GLU A 43 1.40 -11.11 2.32
C GLU A 43 2.75 -10.40 2.32
N ALA A 44 3.84 -11.16 2.11
CA ALA A 44 5.18 -10.58 2.02
C ALA A 44 5.27 -9.63 0.80
N LYS A 45 4.68 -10.03 -0.34
CA LYS A 45 4.61 -9.19 -1.54
C LYS A 45 3.72 -7.96 -1.35
N ALA A 46 2.64 -8.04 -0.57
CA ALA A 46 1.81 -6.90 -0.24
C ALA A 46 2.59 -5.83 0.53
N VAL A 47 3.33 -6.23 1.57
CA VAL A 47 4.15 -5.31 2.37
C VAL A 47 5.25 -4.68 1.52
N ALA A 48 5.93 -5.47 0.69
CA ALA A 48 6.94 -4.96 -0.25
C ALA A 48 6.34 -3.94 -1.22
N MET A 49 5.20 -4.28 -1.84
CA MET A 49 4.50 -3.37 -2.76
C MET A 49 4.09 -2.06 -2.09
N LEU A 50 3.62 -2.11 -0.85
CA LEU A 50 3.25 -0.90 -0.10
C LEU A 50 4.44 0.06 0.02
N VAL A 51 5.58 -0.41 0.53
CA VAL A 51 6.73 0.46 0.80
C VAL A 51 7.42 0.92 -0.49
N GLU A 52 7.51 0.05 -1.50
CA GLU A 52 8.12 0.37 -2.79
C GLU A 52 7.30 1.39 -3.59
N GLU A 53 5.96 1.25 -3.63
CA GLU A 53 5.09 2.21 -4.32
C GLU A 53 5.10 3.58 -3.62
N VAL A 54 5.13 3.59 -2.28
CA VAL A 54 5.22 4.83 -1.50
C VAL A 54 6.56 5.51 -1.75
N GLU A 55 7.68 4.80 -1.59
CA GLU A 55 9.01 5.37 -1.82
C GLU A 55 9.15 5.91 -3.24
N ARG A 56 8.71 5.16 -4.26
CA ARG A 56 8.84 5.59 -5.66
C ARG A 56 8.07 6.88 -5.95
N ARG A 57 6.90 7.07 -5.32
CA ARG A 57 5.99 8.19 -5.61
C ARG A 57 6.21 9.40 -4.71
N SER A 58 6.73 9.21 -3.51
CA SER A 58 6.90 10.28 -2.51
C SER A 58 8.34 10.48 -2.03
N LEU A 59 9.27 9.54 -2.27
CA LEU A 59 10.59 9.48 -1.65
C LEU A 59 10.56 9.25 -0.12
N VAL A 60 9.40 8.97 0.46
CA VAL A 60 9.27 8.57 1.86
C VAL A 60 9.61 7.10 2.00
N ARG A 61 10.50 6.79 2.94
CA ARG A 61 10.92 5.43 3.26
C ARG A 61 10.33 5.03 4.60
N TRP A 62 9.35 4.13 4.58
CA TRP A 62 8.83 3.54 5.80
C TRP A 62 9.68 2.36 6.23
N GLU A 63 9.95 2.30 7.53
CA GLU A 63 10.53 1.10 8.14
C GLU A 63 9.47 -0.01 8.18
N VAL A 64 9.88 -1.25 7.88
CA VAL A 64 9.05 -2.44 8.10
C VAL A 64 9.60 -3.24 9.26
N THR A 65 8.81 -3.38 10.32
CA THR A 65 9.21 -4.10 11.54
C THR A 65 8.10 -5.04 12.01
N PRO A 66 8.42 -6.18 12.64
CA PRO A 66 7.40 -7.00 13.28
C PRO A 66 6.99 -6.48 14.66
N THR A 67 7.70 -5.51 15.23
CA THR A 67 7.50 -5.03 16.59
C THR A 67 6.70 -3.74 16.56
N TRP A 68 5.68 -3.64 17.41
CA TRP A 68 4.96 -2.38 17.57
C TRP A 68 5.86 -1.35 18.26
N PRO A 69 5.96 -0.10 17.78
CA PRO A 69 6.78 0.93 18.43
C PRO A 69 6.31 1.25 19.86
N ASP A 70 7.25 1.44 20.79
CA ASP A 70 6.93 1.84 22.17
C ASP A 70 6.62 3.34 22.30
N GLU A 71 6.96 4.14 21.29
CA GLU A 71 6.70 5.57 21.24
C GLU A 71 5.19 5.85 21.10
N PRO A 72 4.55 6.55 22.07
CA PRO A 72 3.10 6.76 22.06
C PRO A 72 2.57 7.56 20.87
N GLU A 73 3.40 8.43 20.30
CA GLU A 73 3.05 9.30 19.17
C GLU A 73 3.39 8.68 17.81
N ALA A 74 3.97 7.47 17.78
CA ALA A 74 4.34 6.82 16.54
C ALA A 74 3.11 6.49 15.69
N ILE A 75 3.14 6.93 14.43
CA ILE A 75 2.12 6.57 13.45
C ILE A 75 2.41 5.17 12.91
N VAL A 76 1.44 4.26 13.00
CA VAL A 76 1.64 2.86 12.63
C VAL A 76 0.72 2.43 11.49
N ILE A 77 1.28 1.72 10.50
CA ILE A 77 0.49 1.04 9.47
C ILE A 77 0.61 -0.47 9.71
N ALA A 78 -0.41 -1.07 10.30
CA ALA A 78 -0.47 -2.50 10.56
C ALA A 78 -1.01 -3.27 9.36
N VAL A 79 -0.27 -4.27 8.87
CA VAL A 79 -0.63 -5.03 7.67
C VAL A 79 -0.58 -6.53 7.95
N GLY A 80 -1.67 -7.25 7.69
CA GLY A 80 -1.67 -8.70 7.78
C GLY A 80 -3.06 -9.34 7.78
N GLN A 81 -3.09 -10.67 7.87
CA GLN A 81 -4.33 -11.41 8.11
C GLN A 81 -4.87 -11.20 9.53
N GLU A 82 -6.19 -11.21 9.68
CA GLU A 82 -6.83 -10.99 10.99
C GLU A 82 -6.29 -11.88 12.13
N PRO A 83 -6.15 -13.21 11.96
CA PRO A 83 -5.68 -14.06 13.06
C PRO A 83 -4.25 -13.72 13.50
N ALA A 84 -3.37 -13.42 12.56
CA ALA A 84 -1.97 -13.06 12.84
C ALA A 84 -1.89 -11.69 13.52
N LEU A 85 -2.63 -10.69 13.03
CA LEU A 85 -2.69 -9.37 13.66
C LEU A 85 -3.24 -9.46 15.09
N ARG A 86 -4.30 -10.24 15.31
CA ARG A 86 -4.90 -10.44 16.64
C ARG A 86 -3.93 -11.11 17.61
N ALA A 87 -3.15 -12.08 17.15
CA ALA A 87 -2.20 -12.81 17.98
C ALA A 87 -0.97 -11.97 18.32
N GLN A 88 -0.42 -11.23 17.37
CA GLN A 88 0.84 -10.50 17.53
C GLN A 88 0.67 -9.06 18.04
N TYR A 89 -0.49 -8.43 17.79
CA TYR A 89 -0.78 -7.03 18.16
C TYR A 89 -2.12 -6.92 18.92
N PRO A 90 -2.19 -7.38 20.19
CA PRO A 90 -3.43 -7.40 20.98
C PRO A 90 -4.13 -6.03 21.13
N GLN A 91 -3.40 -4.93 21.02
CA GLN A 91 -3.92 -3.56 21.02
C GLN A 91 -4.91 -3.29 19.88
N LEU A 92 -4.84 -4.05 18.77
CA LEU A 92 -5.80 -3.98 17.68
C LEU A 92 -7.09 -4.78 17.97
N ALA A 93 -7.14 -5.63 19.01
CA ALA A 93 -8.28 -6.51 19.24
C ALA A 93 -9.63 -5.77 19.45
N PRO A 94 -9.70 -4.64 20.18
CA PRO A 94 -10.96 -3.91 20.38
C PRO A 94 -11.57 -3.40 19.07
N SER A 95 -10.73 -2.95 18.14
CA SER A 95 -11.18 -2.38 16.87
C SER A 95 -11.53 -3.44 15.83
N LEU A 96 -10.80 -4.56 15.81
CA LEU A 96 -11.15 -5.73 15.03
C LEU A 96 -12.55 -6.25 15.37
N ALA A 97 -12.95 -6.17 16.65
CA ALA A 97 -14.30 -6.56 17.09
C ALA A 97 -15.39 -5.58 16.60
N ARG A 98 -15.08 -4.29 16.43
CA ARG A 98 -16.04 -3.25 16.00
C ARG A 98 -16.26 -3.20 14.48
N ASN A 99 -15.42 -3.85 13.68
CA ASN A 99 -15.53 -3.90 12.22
C ASN A 99 -15.50 -5.35 11.74
N PRO A 100 -16.67 -6.01 11.64
CA PRO A 100 -16.70 -7.43 11.27
C PRO A 100 -16.14 -7.64 9.86
N ALA A 101 -15.50 -8.79 9.67
CA ALA A 101 -14.98 -9.18 8.38
C ALA A 101 -16.07 -9.20 7.29
N PRO A 102 -15.81 -8.63 6.09
CA PRO A 102 -16.71 -8.82 4.97
C PRO A 102 -16.76 -10.31 4.60
N LYS A 103 -17.92 -10.78 4.15
CA LYS A 103 -18.08 -12.18 3.73
C LYS A 103 -17.40 -12.41 2.37
N GLY A 104 -16.58 -13.45 2.27
CA GLY A 104 -15.97 -13.90 1.02
C GLY A 104 -14.45 -13.99 1.09
N SER A 105 -13.88 -14.82 0.21
CA SER A 105 -12.44 -14.88 -0.04
C SER A 105 -11.95 -13.54 -0.61
N GLU A 106 -10.69 -13.22 -0.38
CA GLU A 106 -10.01 -12.02 -0.85
C GLU A 106 -10.63 -10.71 -0.31
N GLY A 107 -11.47 -10.83 0.71
CA GLY A 107 -12.03 -9.70 1.44
C GLY A 107 -11.00 -9.04 2.35
N TYR A 108 -11.18 -7.74 2.59
CA TYR A 108 -10.29 -6.96 3.43
C TYR A 108 -11.01 -5.79 4.10
N ARG A 109 -10.33 -5.22 5.11
CA ARG A 109 -10.74 -4.03 5.83
C ARG A 109 -9.56 -3.06 5.93
N ILE A 110 -9.86 -1.77 5.90
CA ILE A 110 -8.91 -0.71 6.21
C ILE A 110 -9.60 0.21 7.21
N GLN A 111 -8.94 0.55 8.29
CA GLN A 111 -9.51 1.46 9.29
C GLN A 111 -8.44 2.21 10.05
N THR A 112 -8.71 3.47 10.37
CA THR A 112 -7.95 4.22 11.37
C THR A 112 -8.21 3.69 12.78
N GLU A 113 -7.22 3.83 13.65
CA GLU A 113 -7.13 3.24 14.98
C GLU A 113 -6.49 4.23 15.96
N GLY A 114 -6.77 4.05 17.27
CA GLY A 114 -6.06 4.69 18.38
C GLY A 114 -5.87 6.20 18.24
N ASP A 115 -6.94 6.98 18.39
CA ASP A 115 -6.93 8.45 18.22
C ASP A 115 -6.20 8.90 16.93
N GLU A 116 -6.33 8.12 15.86
CA GLU A 116 -5.72 8.30 14.54
C GLU A 116 -4.20 8.09 14.45
N HIS A 117 -3.59 7.42 15.43
CA HIS A 117 -2.17 7.06 15.41
C HIS A 117 -1.87 5.74 14.71
N ALA A 118 -2.90 5.01 14.24
CA ALA A 118 -2.66 3.80 13.46
C ALA A 118 -3.67 3.57 12.34
N ILE A 119 -3.25 2.84 11.32
CA ILE A 119 -4.10 2.32 10.24
C ILE A 119 -3.90 0.81 10.18
N ALA A 120 -4.99 0.05 10.26
CA ALA A 120 -4.96 -1.39 10.12
C ALA A 120 -5.50 -1.82 8.75
N ILE A 121 -4.68 -2.52 7.97
CA ILE A 121 -5.03 -3.22 6.73
C ILE A 121 -5.17 -4.71 7.07
N ILE A 122 -6.40 -5.20 7.08
CA ILE A 122 -6.73 -6.53 7.60
C ILE A 122 -7.31 -7.38 6.48
N GLY A 123 -6.58 -8.41 6.06
CA GLY A 123 -7.06 -9.38 5.08
C GLY A 123 -7.82 -10.55 5.70
N ASN A 124 -8.83 -11.06 5.01
CA ASN A 124 -9.47 -12.33 5.33
C ASN A 124 -8.57 -13.54 5.01
N ASP A 125 -7.68 -13.37 4.02
CA ASP A 125 -6.71 -14.36 3.54
C ASP A 125 -5.48 -13.62 2.94
N PRO A 126 -4.41 -14.33 2.50
CA PRO A 126 -3.21 -13.68 1.96
C PRO A 126 -3.46 -12.73 0.79
N ARG A 127 -4.43 -13.04 -0.10
CA ARG A 127 -4.78 -12.17 -1.24
C ARG A 127 -5.63 -10.99 -0.79
N GLY A 128 -6.47 -11.17 0.24
CA GLY A 128 -7.16 -10.06 0.91
C GLY A 128 -6.18 -9.01 1.44
N VAL A 129 -5.05 -9.43 2.03
CA VAL A 129 -3.99 -8.49 2.46
C VAL A 129 -3.43 -7.71 1.27
N LEU A 130 -3.12 -8.42 0.18
CA LEU A 130 -2.60 -7.82 -1.06
C LEU A 130 -3.55 -6.77 -1.65
N PHE A 131 -4.85 -7.09 -1.75
CA PHE A 131 -5.85 -6.15 -2.27
C PHE A 131 -6.18 -5.03 -1.29
N GLY A 132 -6.08 -5.26 0.02
CA GLY A 132 -6.17 -4.23 1.04
C GLY A 132 -5.05 -3.19 0.91
N VAL A 133 -3.81 -3.64 0.71
CA VAL A 133 -2.68 -2.75 0.39
C VAL A 133 -2.93 -1.99 -0.90
N GLY A 134 -3.35 -2.69 -1.96
CA GLY A 134 -3.69 -2.06 -3.24
C GLY A 134 -4.75 -0.96 -3.10
N ARG A 135 -5.78 -1.21 -2.27
CA ARG A 135 -6.79 -0.19 -1.99
C ARG A 135 -6.23 0.97 -1.19
N LEU A 136 -5.42 0.74 -0.16
CA LEU A 136 -4.77 1.83 0.59
C LEU A 136 -3.98 2.74 -0.35
N LEU A 137 -3.13 2.17 -1.21
CA LEU A 137 -2.31 2.92 -2.17
C LEU A 137 -3.13 3.87 -3.06
N ARG A 138 -4.37 3.51 -3.41
CA ARG A 138 -5.27 4.37 -4.19
C ARG A 138 -5.86 5.54 -3.40
N GLU A 139 -5.91 5.43 -2.09
CA GLU A 139 -6.50 6.45 -1.20
C GLU A 139 -5.43 7.42 -0.68
N LEU A 140 -4.17 7.00 -0.70
CA LEU A 140 -3.04 7.84 -0.30
C LEU A 140 -2.88 9.03 -1.27
N ARG A 141 -2.75 10.23 -0.69
CA ARG A 141 -2.28 11.42 -1.39
C ARG A 141 -0.78 11.50 -1.19
N MET A 142 -0.03 11.28 -2.26
CA MET A 142 1.42 11.25 -2.24
C MET A 142 1.98 12.48 -2.97
N ALA A 143 2.93 13.13 -2.32
CA ALA A 143 3.77 14.17 -2.92
C ALA A 143 5.21 13.93 -2.48
N ARG A 144 6.17 14.65 -3.08
CA ARG A 144 7.57 14.56 -2.64
C ARG A 144 7.68 14.91 -1.15
N GLY A 145 8.20 13.96 -0.36
CA GLY A 145 8.39 14.06 1.08
C GLY A 145 7.11 14.00 1.89
N GLN A 146 5.97 13.59 1.32
CA GLN A 146 4.69 13.62 2.02
C GLN A 146 3.76 12.48 1.60
N VAL A 147 3.13 11.84 2.60
CA VAL A 147 2.11 10.81 2.40
C VAL A 147 0.93 11.07 3.34
N LEU A 148 -0.25 11.29 2.79
CA LEU A 148 -1.46 11.61 3.55
C LEU A 148 -2.60 10.65 3.22
N ILE A 149 -3.54 10.51 4.15
CA ILE A 149 -4.83 9.83 3.95
C ILE A 149 -5.95 10.66 4.59
N PRO A 150 -7.21 10.57 4.13
CA PRO A 150 -8.32 11.19 4.86
C PRO A 150 -8.42 10.70 6.32
N GLU A 151 -8.66 11.61 7.25
CA GLU A 151 -9.00 11.28 8.65
C GLU A 151 -10.24 10.38 8.71
N GLY A 152 -10.33 9.54 9.74
CA GLY A 152 -11.44 8.60 9.91
C GLY A 152 -11.63 7.58 8.77
N PHE A 153 -10.64 7.36 7.89
CA PHE A 153 -10.78 6.46 6.76
C PHE A 153 -11.15 5.04 7.22
N ARG A 154 -12.28 4.53 6.71
CA ARG A 154 -12.79 3.20 7.06
C ARG A 154 -13.47 2.53 5.88
N LEU A 155 -13.09 1.29 5.62
CA LEU A 155 -13.63 0.47 4.54
C LEU A 155 -13.64 -1.00 4.93
N ALA A 156 -14.66 -1.73 4.50
CA ALA A 156 -14.72 -3.19 4.53
C ALA A 156 -15.37 -3.69 3.25
N THR A 157 -14.71 -4.58 2.51
CA THR A 157 -15.23 -5.06 1.22
C THR A 157 -14.67 -6.44 0.84
N ALA A 158 -15.40 -7.14 -0.02
CA ALA A 158 -14.97 -8.38 -0.65
C ALA A 158 -15.40 -8.38 -2.12
N PRO A 159 -14.63 -9.03 -3.03
CA PRO A 159 -14.98 -9.06 -4.43
C PRO A 159 -16.27 -9.85 -4.67
N ARG A 160 -17.12 -9.34 -5.57
CA ARG A 160 -18.34 -10.04 -5.98
C ARG A 160 -18.05 -11.29 -6.83
N TYR A 161 -17.03 -11.22 -7.68
CA TYR A 161 -16.67 -12.27 -8.62
C TYR A 161 -15.35 -12.92 -8.19
N PRO A 162 -15.26 -14.26 -8.14
CA PRO A 162 -14.07 -14.95 -7.67
C PRO A 162 -12.89 -14.89 -8.65
N LEU A 163 -13.16 -14.64 -9.94
CA LEU A 163 -12.15 -14.52 -10.99
C LEU A 163 -12.26 -13.16 -11.66
N ARG A 164 -11.16 -12.41 -11.65
CA ARG A 164 -11.06 -11.04 -12.17
C ARG A 164 -9.71 -10.93 -12.87
N GLY A 165 -9.69 -11.33 -14.14
CA GLY A 165 -8.45 -11.51 -14.89
C GLY A 165 -8.24 -10.52 -16.01
N HIS A 166 -7.00 -10.44 -16.47
CA HIS A 166 -6.62 -9.74 -17.69
C HIS A 166 -5.72 -10.64 -18.54
N GLN A 167 -5.94 -10.64 -19.86
CA GLN A 167 -5.07 -11.37 -20.78
C GLN A 167 -3.93 -10.46 -21.24
N LEU A 168 -2.70 -10.92 -21.06
CA LEU A 168 -1.48 -10.24 -21.47
C LEU A 168 -0.89 -10.99 -22.66
N GLY A 169 -0.80 -10.32 -23.80
CA GLY A 169 -0.42 -10.95 -25.04
C GLY A 169 0.90 -10.47 -25.58
N TYR A 170 2.02 -11.05 -25.15
CA TYR A 170 3.33 -10.73 -25.69
C TYR A 170 3.51 -11.36 -27.08
N ARG A 171 3.15 -10.63 -28.14
CA ARG A 171 3.13 -11.09 -29.55
C ARG A 171 3.39 -9.93 -30.51
N PRO A 172 3.91 -10.12 -31.73
CA PRO A 172 4.25 -9.02 -32.66
C PRO A 172 3.00 -8.36 -33.29
N LYS A 173 2.10 -7.77 -32.49
CA LYS A 173 0.86 -7.14 -32.97
C LYS A 173 0.69 -5.70 -32.50
N THR A 174 1.23 -5.35 -31.34
CA THR A 174 1.15 -3.98 -30.81
C THR A 174 2.54 -3.39 -30.64
N ASN A 175 2.61 -2.07 -30.57
CA ASN A 175 3.84 -1.33 -30.29
C ASN A 175 3.87 -0.80 -28.85
N SER A 176 3.00 -1.32 -27.96
CA SER A 176 2.88 -0.89 -26.57
C SER A 176 3.49 -1.92 -25.62
N TYR A 177 2.70 -2.83 -25.07
CA TYR A 177 3.17 -3.79 -24.06
C TYR A 177 4.13 -4.84 -24.61
N ASP A 178 4.12 -5.06 -25.93
CA ASP A 178 5.10 -5.90 -26.61
C ASP A 178 6.51 -5.28 -26.57
N GLY A 179 6.61 -3.98 -26.31
CA GLY A 179 7.88 -3.28 -26.13
C GLY A 179 8.31 -3.10 -24.67
N TRP A 180 7.57 -3.64 -23.71
CA TRP A 180 7.84 -3.43 -22.29
C TRP A 180 8.95 -4.34 -21.77
N ASP A 181 9.88 -3.74 -21.01
CA ASP A 181 10.84 -4.50 -20.21
C ASP A 181 10.19 -5.15 -18.98
N LEU A 182 10.96 -5.93 -18.22
CA LEU A 182 10.46 -6.65 -17.05
C LEU A 182 9.94 -5.71 -15.95
N ASP A 183 10.58 -4.55 -15.77
CA ASP A 183 10.19 -3.58 -14.75
C ASP A 183 8.83 -2.95 -15.11
N GLN A 184 8.61 -2.65 -16.39
CA GLN A 184 7.33 -2.18 -16.90
C GLN A 184 6.23 -3.23 -16.79
N TRP A 185 6.52 -4.49 -17.13
CA TRP A 185 5.58 -5.60 -16.93
C TRP A 185 5.23 -5.79 -15.46
N GLU A 186 6.22 -5.77 -14.57
CA GLU A 186 6.00 -5.85 -13.13
C GLU A 186 5.13 -4.70 -12.64
N GLN A 187 5.40 -3.46 -13.06
CA GLN A 187 4.57 -2.32 -12.71
C GLN A 187 3.13 -2.50 -13.19
N TYR A 188 2.93 -2.97 -14.44
CA TYR A 188 1.58 -3.18 -14.96
C TYR A 188 0.82 -4.24 -14.18
N ILE A 189 1.49 -5.34 -13.79
CA ILE A 189 0.89 -6.38 -12.94
C ILE A 189 0.52 -5.81 -11.56
N ARG A 190 1.38 -4.98 -10.96
CA ARG A 190 1.08 -4.28 -9.71
C ARG A 190 -0.12 -3.36 -9.84
N ASP A 191 -0.23 -2.63 -10.96
CA ASP A 191 -1.39 -1.78 -11.23
C ASP A 191 -2.67 -2.62 -11.35
N LEU A 192 -2.64 -3.77 -12.01
CA LEU A 192 -3.78 -4.71 -12.04
C LEU A 192 -4.17 -5.17 -10.62
N ILE A 193 -3.19 -5.50 -9.78
CA ILE A 193 -3.41 -5.90 -8.38
C ILE A 193 -4.01 -4.75 -7.56
N VAL A 194 -3.53 -3.52 -7.74
CA VAL A 194 -4.06 -2.31 -7.08
C VAL A 194 -5.55 -2.10 -7.37
N PHE A 195 -6.02 -2.57 -8.52
CA PHE A 195 -7.45 -2.56 -8.90
C PHE A 195 -8.19 -3.87 -8.59
N GLY A 196 -7.55 -4.85 -7.94
CA GLY A 196 -8.16 -6.07 -7.45
C GLY A 196 -8.18 -7.24 -8.42
N ALA A 197 -7.42 -7.19 -9.52
CA ALA A 197 -7.26 -8.32 -10.42
C ALA A 197 -6.51 -9.48 -9.73
N ASN A 198 -6.96 -10.71 -9.94
CA ASN A 198 -6.39 -11.91 -9.30
C ASN A 198 -5.99 -13.02 -10.28
N ALA A 199 -6.09 -12.75 -11.58
CA ALA A 199 -5.69 -13.68 -12.61
C ALA A 199 -5.02 -12.95 -13.77
N ILE A 200 -4.02 -13.61 -14.33
CA ILE A 200 -3.35 -13.20 -15.56
C ILE A 200 -3.41 -14.40 -16.49
N GLU A 201 -3.89 -14.15 -17.70
CA GLU A 201 -3.81 -15.13 -18.77
C GLU A 201 -2.71 -14.69 -19.73
N LEU A 202 -1.74 -15.57 -19.99
CA LEU A 202 -0.72 -15.33 -21.02
C LEU A 202 -1.15 -16.01 -22.32
N ILE A 203 -0.74 -15.44 -23.45
CA ILE A 203 -0.88 -16.13 -24.74
C ILE A 203 -0.08 -17.44 -24.69
N PRO A 204 -0.62 -18.54 -25.29
CA PRO A 204 0.11 -19.79 -25.37
C PRO A 204 1.52 -19.62 -25.97
N PRO A 205 2.54 -20.31 -25.44
CA PRO A 205 3.93 -20.18 -25.91
C PRO A 205 4.14 -20.58 -27.38
N ARG A 206 3.14 -21.23 -28.00
CA ARG A 206 3.06 -21.46 -29.43
C ARG A 206 1.70 -20.95 -29.91
N SER A 207 1.73 -19.92 -30.75
CA SER A 207 0.58 -19.42 -31.50
C SER A 207 0.91 -19.44 -33.01
N ASP A 208 -0.04 -18.97 -33.83
CA ASP A 208 0.16 -18.70 -35.25
C ASP A 208 0.87 -17.35 -35.51
N ASP A 209 1.31 -16.66 -34.45
CA ASP A 209 2.07 -15.42 -34.57
C ASP A 209 3.54 -15.66 -34.94
N ALA A 210 4.18 -14.62 -35.49
CA ALA A 210 5.63 -14.65 -35.70
C ALA A 210 6.36 -14.76 -34.35
N ALA A 211 7.47 -15.51 -34.34
CA ALA A 211 8.23 -15.78 -33.13
C ALA A 211 8.98 -14.55 -32.57
N ASP A 212 9.10 -13.48 -33.36
CA ASP A 212 9.89 -12.30 -33.01
C ASP A 212 9.20 -11.00 -33.45
N SER A 213 9.60 -9.89 -32.83
CA SER A 213 9.13 -8.52 -33.08
C SER A 213 10.32 -7.56 -32.99
N PRO A 214 10.41 -6.53 -33.86
CA PRO A 214 11.41 -5.47 -33.68
C PRO A 214 11.21 -4.69 -32.36
N HIS A 215 10.06 -4.85 -31.71
CA HIS A 215 9.77 -4.22 -30.41
C HIS A 215 10.15 -5.07 -29.21
N PHE A 216 10.35 -6.39 -29.36
CA PHE A 216 10.58 -7.28 -28.23
C PHE A 216 11.91 -6.96 -27.53
N PRO A 217 11.89 -6.58 -26.24
CA PRO A 217 13.13 -6.44 -25.48
C PRO A 217 13.74 -7.79 -25.08
N ARG A 218 12.94 -8.87 -25.07
CA ARG A 218 13.37 -10.24 -24.75
C ARG A 218 12.59 -11.31 -25.54
N PRO A 219 13.13 -12.52 -25.70
CA PRO A 219 12.38 -13.65 -26.26
C PRO A 219 11.14 -13.98 -25.43
N PRO A 220 10.01 -14.40 -26.02
CA PRO A 220 8.76 -14.70 -25.27
C PRO A 220 8.81 -15.79 -24.19
N LEU A 221 9.89 -16.59 -24.13
CA LEU A 221 10.05 -17.71 -23.19
C LEU A 221 11.08 -17.44 -22.08
N GLU A 222 11.68 -16.27 -22.07
CA GLU A 222 12.61 -15.82 -21.03
C GLU A 222 11.89 -15.00 -19.96
#